data_AF-A0A2E3PXN5-F1
#
_entry.id   AF-A0A2E3PXN5-F1
#
_cell.length_a   1.000
_cell.length_b   1.000
_cell.length_c   1.000
_cell.angle_alpha   90.00
_cell.angle_beta   90.00
_cell.angle_gamma   90.00
#
_symmetry.space_group_name_H-M   'P 1'
#
loop_
_entity.id
_entity.type
_entity.pdbx_description
1 polymer ?
#
loop_
_entity_poly.entity_id
_entity_poly.type
_entity_poly.pdbx_seq_one_letter_code
_entity_poly.pdbx_strand_id
1 'polypeptide(L)'
;MTAAHHTCRFCGSPLDAVFADLGETPLSNSYVTRADIDAGRDPAYPLVVRVCGTCLLVQADEVVRHADIFDADYTYFSSYSDSWVEHARRYAQDMCARFSLDGNSRVIEVASNDGYLLQHFLKAGVPVLGVEPTAGTAAAAREKGIETRVAYFGQEMARQLADEGIRADLTAANNVLAHVPDILDFARGFSEILKPEGVATFEFPHVLNLIGEVQFDTIYHEHFSYLSLITVERIFDEAGLRIYDAEELPTHGGSLRLYACLQGASHRDRPTVQTIRDKERAAQLDTLDGYTGFQEKINACCRSFRAFLDEAKRAGKRVAAYGAAAKGNTFLNVCGVTSDDILVVADRSHAKQGKFLPASHVPIVDPEDLIAARPDYVVILPWNLAAEIRAQLSELEASGTRFVVAIPETQIL
;
A
#
# COMPACT_ATOMS: atom_id res chain seq x y z
N MET A 1 5.63 -29.94 -17.95
CA MET A 1 5.93 -28.60 -17.39
C MET A 1 6.07 -28.81 -15.90
N THR A 2 7.29 -28.73 -15.38
CA THR A 2 7.54 -28.82 -13.93
C THR A 2 6.84 -27.63 -13.29
N ALA A 3 5.88 -27.87 -12.40
CA ALA A 3 5.26 -26.80 -11.62
C ALA A 3 6.38 -26.00 -10.95
N ALA A 4 6.41 -24.69 -11.15
CA ALA A 4 7.31 -23.84 -10.40
C ALA A 4 6.97 -24.02 -8.92
N HIS A 5 7.91 -24.53 -8.13
CA HIS A 5 7.73 -24.64 -6.69
C HIS A 5 7.92 -23.24 -6.09
N HIS A 6 6.81 -22.61 -5.69
CA HIS A 6 6.85 -21.34 -4.97
C HIS A 6 7.28 -21.60 -3.52
N THR A 7 8.23 -20.83 -3.01
CA THR A 7 8.75 -20.91 -1.64
C THR A 7 8.41 -19.65 -0.88
N CYS A 8 8.09 -19.79 0.41
CA CYS A 8 7.76 -18.67 1.28
C CYS A 8 8.93 -17.71 1.42
N ARG A 9 8.69 -16.41 1.19
CA ARG A 9 9.66 -15.30 1.32
C ARG A 9 10.30 -15.19 2.70
N PHE A 10 9.59 -15.63 3.73
CA PHE A 10 10.11 -15.60 5.10
C PHE A 10 10.76 -16.93 5.49
N CYS A 11 10.01 -18.04 5.49
CA CYS A 11 10.47 -19.29 6.10
C CYS A 11 10.97 -20.35 5.11
N GLY A 12 10.93 -20.09 3.80
CA GLY A 12 11.39 -21.02 2.76
C GLY A 12 10.51 -22.26 2.53
N SER A 13 9.44 -22.45 3.30
CA SER A 13 8.50 -23.57 3.12
C SER A 13 7.79 -23.51 1.76
N PRO A 14 7.36 -24.66 1.20
CA PRO A 14 6.50 -24.69 0.01
C PRO A 14 5.20 -23.87 0.18
N LEU A 15 4.81 -23.16 -0.88
CA LEU A 15 3.57 -22.37 -0.96
C LEU A 15 2.53 -23.04 -1.85
N ASP A 16 1.66 -23.85 -1.24
CA ASP A 16 0.64 -24.61 -1.98
C ASP A 16 -0.77 -24.05 -1.81
N ALA A 17 -1.07 -23.41 -0.67
CA ALA A 17 -2.42 -22.93 -0.34
C ALA A 17 -2.72 -21.59 -1.01
N VAL A 18 -3.64 -21.61 -1.99
CA VAL A 18 -4.13 -20.40 -2.66
C VAL A 18 -5.05 -19.62 -1.73
N PHE A 19 -4.75 -18.34 -1.54
CA PHE A 19 -5.54 -17.39 -0.77
C PHE A 19 -6.50 -16.62 -1.69
N ALA A 20 -6.00 -16.12 -2.82
CA ALA A 20 -6.77 -15.48 -3.87
C ALA A 20 -6.11 -15.72 -5.24
N ASP A 21 -6.92 -15.95 -6.26
CA ASP A 21 -6.52 -15.98 -7.67
C ASP A 21 -7.31 -14.90 -8.39
N LEU A 22 -6.60 -13.85 -8.83
CA LEU A 22 -7.17 -12.68 -9.49
C LEU A 22 -7.03 -12.77 -11.02
N GLY A 23 -6.62 -13.92 -11.56
CA GLY A 23 -6.40 -14.13 -12.98
C GLY A 23 -5.17 -13.39 -13.50
N GLU A 24 -5.22 -12.99 -14.77
CA GLU A 24 -4.16 -12.20 -15.40
C GLU A 24 -4.48 -10.71 -15.33
N THR A 25 -3.59 -9.94 -14.69
CA THR A 25 -3.71 -8.48 -14.59
C THR A 25 -2.42 -7.82 -15.04
N PRO A 26 -2.47 -6.65 -15.67
CA PRO A 26 -1.27 -5.85 -15.95
C PRO A 26 -0.68 -5.28 -14.67
N LEU A 27 0.56 -4.80 -14.74
CA LEU A 27 1.15 -4.03 -13.65
C LEU A 27 0.30 -2.78 -13.37
N SER A 28 -0.07 -2.60 -12.10
CA SER A 28 -1.13 -1.67 -11.71
C SER A 28 -0.79 -0.19 -11.94
N ASN A 29 0.49 0.17 -12.03
CA ASN A 29 0.96 1.54 -12.33
C ASN A 29 1.49 1.73 -13.77
N SER A 30 1.38 0.71 -14.65
CA SER A 30 1.88 0.79 -16.04
C SER A 30 0.84 1.39 -17.01
N TYR A 31 0.54 2.68 -16.86
CA TYR A 31 -0.40 3.38 -17.76
C TYR A 31 0.06 3.37 -19.22
N VAL A 32 -0.87 3.13 -20.13
CA VAL A 32 -0.58 2.93 -21.56
C VAL A 32 -0.98 4.15 -22.40
N THR A 33 -0.25 4.41 -23.49
CA THR A 33 -0.63 5.41 -24.49
C THR A 33 -1.55 4.81 -25.56
N ARG A 34 -2.19 5.66 -26.37
CA ARG A 34 -2.94 5.18 -27.55
C ARG A 34 -2.06 4.34 -28.48
N ALA A 35 -0.80 4.74 -28.68
CA ALA A 35 0.13 4.00 -29.53
C ALA A 35 0.54 2.64 -28.94
N ASP A 36 0.47 2.47 -27.62
CA ASP A 36 0.70 1.17 -26.96
C ASP A 36 -0.50 0.26 -27.15
N ILE A 37 -1.72 0.77 -26.96
CA ILE A 37 -2.97 0.05 -27.21
C ILE A 37 -3.03 -0.45 -28.66
N ASP A 38 -2.81 0.45 -29.62
CA ASP A 38 -2.89 0.13 -31.06
C ASP A 38 -1.84 -0.91 -31.49
N ALA A 39 -0.74 -1.01 -30.74
CA ALA A 39 0.34 -1.97 -30.97
C ALA A 39 0.27 -3.22 -30.07
N GLY A 40 -0.75 -3.35 -29.20
CA GLY A 40 -0.89 -4.46 -28.27
C GLY A 40 0.19 -4.53 -27.17
N ARG A 41 0.78 -3.40 -26.79
CA ARG A 41 1.80 -3.29 -25.73
C ARG A 41 1.15 -3.04 -24.36
N ASP A 42 0.49 -4.07 -23.84
CA ASP A 42 -0.12 -4.03 -22.50
C ASP A 42 -0.07 -5.45 -21.90
N PRO A 43 1.11 -5.88 -21.40
CA PRO A 43 1.29 -7.24 -20.92
C PRO A 43 0.53 -7.47 -19.61
N ALA A 44 -0.11 -8.63 -19.50
CA ALA A 44 -0.73 -9.12 -18.28
C ALA A 44 0.07 -10.27 -17.69
N TYR A 45 0.00 -10.41 -16.36
CA TYR A 45 0.71 -11.42 -15.60
C TYR A 45 -0.26 -12.08 -14.60
N PRO A 46 -0.10 -13.38 -14.30
CA PRO A 46 -0.88 -14.02 -13.25
C PRO A 46 -0.72 -13.29 -11.91
N LEU A 47 -1.82 -13.04 -11.22
CA LEU A 47 -1.85 -12.44 -9.90
C LEU A 47 -2.51 -13.42 -8.93
N VAL A 48 -1.68 -14.36 -8.47
CA VAL A 48 -2.06 -15.38 -7.49
C VAL A 48 -1.38 -15.07 -6.16
N VAL A 49 -2.17 -15.05 -5.10
CA VAL A 49 -1.74 -14.86 -3.72
C VAL A 49 -1.92 -16.16 -2.97
N ARG A 50 -0.91 -16.53 -2.19
CA ARG A 50 -0.85 -17.77 -1.41
C ARG A 50 -0.62 -17.48 0.05
N VAL A 51 -1.07 -18.37 0.92
CA VAL A 51 -0.76 -18.36 2.34
C VAL A 51 0.21 -19.50 2.67
N CYS A 52 1.28 -19.18 3.39
CA CYS A 52 2.25 -20.19 3.80
C CYS A 52 1.66 -21.11 4.89
N GLY A 53 1.62 -22.43 4.66
CA GLY A 53 1.13 -23.40 5.64
C GLY A 53 1.94 -23.51 6.94
N THR A 54 3.19 -23.02 6.96
CA THR A 54 4.05 -23.03 8.16
C THR A 54 4.01 -21.70 8.93
N CYS A 55 4.36 -20.58 8.29
CA CYS A 55 4.46 -19.29 8.96
C CYS A 55 3.24 -18.38 8.81
N LEU A 56 2.26 -18.75 7.98
CA LEU A 56 1.02 -18.02 7.70
C LEU A 56 1.21 -16.68 6.97
N LEU A 57 2.42 -16.39 6.46
CA LEU A 57 2.64 -15.24 5.59
C LEU A 57 1.83 -15.38 4.29
N VAL A 58 0.92 -14.43 4.07
CA VAL A 58 0.18 -14.27 2.83
C VAL A 58 1.05 -13.46 1.86
N GLN A 59 1.23 -13.94 0.63
CA GLN A 59 2.19 -13.38 -0.32
C GLN A 59 1.82 -13.66 -1.77
N ALA A 60 2.15 -12.72 -2.66
CA ALA A 60 1.94 -12.85 -4.09
C ALA A 60 3.08 -13.67 -4.75
N ASP A 61 2.72 -14.44 -5.78
CA ASP A 61 3.68 -15.14 -6.64
C ASP A 61 4.58 -14.11 -7.36
N GLU A 62 5.89 -14.39 -7.44
CA GLU A 62 6.82 -13.53 -8.18
C GLU A 62 6.77 -13.84 -9.67
N VAL A 63 6.08 -12.99 -10.42
CA VAL A 63 5.94 -13.13 -11.88
C VAL A 63 6.72 -12.06 -12.65
N VAL A 64 7.05 -10.94 -11.99
CA VAL A 64 7.87 -9.85 -12.52
C VAL A 64 8.94 -9.51 -11.48
N ARG A 65 10.17 -9.22 -11.94
CA ARG A 65 11.27 -8.86 -11.04
C ARG A 65 10.99 -7.51 -10.41
N HIS A 66 11.30 -7.35 -9.13
CA HIS A 66 11.12 -6.09 -8.39
C HIS A 66 11.70 -4.85 -9.10
N ALA A 67 12.89 -4.98 -9.71
CA ALA A 67 13.54 -3.89 -10.43
C ALA A 67 12.82 -3.48 -11.74
N ASP A 68 12.02 -4.37 -12.32
CA ASP A 68 11.21 -4.07 -13.51
C ASP A 68 9.86 -3.42 -13.13
N ILE A 69 9.46 -3.48 -11.84
CA ILE A 69 8.26 -2.85 -11.30
C ILE A 69 8.56 -1.42 -10.84
N PHE A 70 9.65 -1.23 -10.10
CA PHE A 70 10.09 0.07 -9.57
C PHE A 70 11.18 0.67 -10.45
N ASP A 71 10.85 0.94 -11.71
CA ASP A 71 11.80 1.52 -12.66
C ASP A 71 11.99 3.03 -12.45
N ALA A 72 12.83 3.65 -13.30
CA ALA A 72 13.14 5.08 -13.21
C ALA A 72 11.92 5.99 -13.45
N ASP A 73 10.87 5.48 -14.09
CA ASP A 73 9.64 6.18 -14.41
C ASP A 73 8.51 5.88 -13.40
N TYR A 74 8.81 5.18 -12.29
CA TYR A 74 7.86 4.94 -11.21
C TYR A 74 7.40 6.26 -10.56
N THR A 75 6.23 6.74 -10.97
CA THR A 75 5.66 8.02 -10.54
C THR A 75 4.62 7.83 -9.45
N TYR A 76 5.05 7.55 -8.22
CA TYR A 76 4.19 7.64 -7.03
C TYR A 76 4.76 8.64 -6.02
N PHE A 77 4.00 9.70 -5.77
CA PHE A 77 4.35 10.78 -4.85
C PHE A 77 3.33 10.83 -3.73
N SER A 78 3.78 10.55 -2.50
CA SER A 78 2.93 10.49 -1.32
C SER A 78 2.27 11.84 -1.00
N SER A 79 2.88 12.97 -1.40
CA SER A 79 2.37 14.31 -1.11
C SER A 79 1.12 14.75 -1.90
N TYR A 80 0.62 13.96 -2.86
CA TYR A 80 -0.63 14.28 -3.58
C TYR A 80 -1.91 14.06 -2.74
N SER A 81 -1.81 13.40 -1.59
CA SER A 81 -2.94 13.15 -0.68
C SER A 81 -2.82 14.04 0.56
N ASP A 82 -3.68 15.05 0.67
CA ASP A 82 -3.65 16.02 1.77
C ASP A 82 -3.87 15.33 3.13
N SER A 83 -4.79 14.39 3.18
CA SER A 83 -5.07 13.55 4.36
C SER A 83 -3.88 12.68 4.80
N TRP A 84 -3.02 12.25 3.87
CA TRP A 84 -1.83 11.44 4.16
C TRP A 84 -0.69 12.30 4.70
N VAL A 85 -0.48 13.49 4.13
CA VAL A 85 0.49 14.47 4.65
C VAL A 85 0.11 14.89 6.07
N GLU A 86 -1.18 15.11 6.32
CA GLU A 86 -1.69 15.45 7.65
C GLU A 86 -1.55 14.28 8.65
N HIS A 87 -1.71 13.02 8.20
CA HIS A 87 -1.37 11.83 9.00
C HIS A 87 0.11 11.77 9.38
N ALA A 88 1.02 12.03 8.42
CA ALA A 88 2.45 12.11 8.68
C ALA A 88 2.83 13.23 9.65
N ARG A 89 2.19 14.40 9.54
CA ARG A 89 2.40 15.51 10.47
C ARG A 89 2.04 15.11 11.91
N ARG A 90 0.88 14.47 12.11
CA ARG A 90 0.46 13.98 13.43
C ARG A 90 1.42 12.93 13.98
N TYR A 91 1.78 11.93 13.16
CA TYR A 91 2.76 10.92 13.55
C TYR A 91 4.08 11.56 14.00
N ALA A 92 4.64 12.51 13.24
CA ALA A 92 5.90 13.16 13.63
C ALA A 92 5.79 13.89 14.98
N GLN A 93 4.67 14.59 15.22
CA GLN A 93 4.42 15.24 16.51
C GLN A 93 4.30 14.25 17.66
N ASP A 94 3.54 13.19 17.47
CA ASP A 94 3.31 12.16 18.47
C ASP A 94 4.63 11.43 18.80
N MET A 95 5.46 11.14 17.80
CA MET A 95 6.75 10.47 18.01
C MET A 95 7.76 11.36 18.72
N CYS A 96 7.83 12.66 18.34
CA CYS A 96 8.66 13.62 19.05
C CYS A 96 8.27 13.72 20.53
N ALA A 97 6.97 13.80 20.82
CA ALA A 97 6.47 13.87 22.19
C ALA A 97 6.72 12.55 22.96
N ARG A 98 6.38 11.42 22.34
CA ARG A 98 6.45 10.08 22.96
C ARG A 98 7.87 9.66 23.29
N PHE A 99 8.82 9.95 22.42
CA PHE A 99 10.22 9.54 22.57
C PHE A 99 11.17 10.69 22.95
N SER A 100 10.61 11.87 23.26
CA SER A 100 11.38 13.07 23.59
C SER A 100 12.45 13.39 22.54
N LEU A 101 12.11 13.26 21.26
CA LEU A 101 13.04 13.49 20.16
C LEU A 101 13.34 14.98 20.02
N ASP A 102 14.63 15.30 19.91
CA ASP A 102 15.13 16.66 19.85
C ASP A 102 16.34 16.79 18.88
N GLY A 103 17.06 17.91 18.95
CA GLY A 103 18.25 18.16 18.14
C GLY A 103 19.42 17.18 18.34
N ASN A 104 19.40 16.36 19.40
CA ASN A 104 20.41 15.33 19.67
C ASN A 104 19.96 13.94 19.19
N SER A 105 18.72 13.83 18.70
CA SER A 105 18.15 12.60 18.18
C SER A 105 18.46 12.44 16.68
N ARG A 106 18.16 11.25 16.14
CA ARG A 106 18.21 10.94 14.71
C ARG A 106 16.99 10.13 14.32
N VAL A 107 16.26 10.63 13.34
CA VAL A 107 15.15 9.93 12.69
C VAL A 107 15.58 9.45 11.31
N ILE A 108 15.35 8.18 11.00
CA ILE A 108 15.58 7.62 9.66
C ILE A 108 14.26 7.09 9.09
N GLU A 109 13.86 7.56 7.91
CA GLU A 109 12.71 6.96 7.20
C GLU A 109 13.23 6.07 6.07
N VAL A 110 12.75 4.83 6.03
CA VAL A 110 13.05 3.84 4.99
C VAL A 110 11.92 3.85 3.97
N ALA A 111 12.27 3.91 2.68
CA ALA A 111 11.38 4.25 1.57
C ALA A 111 10.68 5.60 1.79
N SER A 112 11.48 6.64 2.05
CA SER A 112 11.00 7.97 2.46
C SER A 112 10.25 8.76 1.37
N ASN A 113 10.23 8.26 0.14
CA ASN A 113 9.58 8.89 -1.00
C ASN A 113 10.03 10.36 -1.15
N ASP A 114 9.10 11.27 -1.44
CA ASP A 114 9.35 12.69 -1.65
C ASP A 114 9.58 13.49 -0.34
N GLY A 115 9.84 12.79 0.78
CA GLY A 115 10.09 13.40 2.09
C GLY A 115 8.82 13.94 2.76
N TYR A 116 7.64 13.46 2.37
CA TYR A 116 6.35 13.88 2.93
C TYR A 116 6.30 13.81 4.47
N LEU A 117 6.96 12.82 5.09
CA LEU A 117 7.04 12.66 6.53
C LEU A 117 8.22 13.42 7.15
N LEU A 118 9.44 13.18 6.68
CA LEU A 118 10.65 13.72 7.29
C LEU A 118 10.68 15.26 7.36
N GLN A 119 9.97 15.96 6.47
CA GLN A 119 9.83 17.43 6.56
C GLN A 119 9.27 17.90 7.91
N HIS A 120 8.44 17.10 8.59
CA HIS A 120 7.81 17.47 9.84
C HIS A 120 8.76 17.32 11.03
N PHE A 121 9.60 16.28 11.03
CA PHE A 121 10.70 16.14 11.99
C PHE A 121 11.76 17.24 11.80
N LEU A 122 12.12 17.54 10.55
CA LEU A 122 13.05 18.62 10.24
C LEU A 122 12.55 19.99 10.75
N LYS A 123 11.26 20.30 10.54
CA LYS A 123 10.61 21.51 11.08
C LYS A 123 10.60 21.55 12.62
N ALA A 124 10.57 20.39 13.27
CA ALA A 124 10.68 20.27 14.73
C ALA A 124 12.14 20.35 15.25
N GLY A 125 13.12 20.54 14.36
CA GLY A 125 14.54 20.64 14.73
C GLY A 125 15.21 19.29 14.99
N VAL A 126 14.59 18.17 14.59
CA VAL A 126 15.15 16.82 14.74
C VAL A 126 15.95 16.46 13.48
N PRO A 127 17.22 16.04 13.60
CA PRO A 127 18.01 15.55 12.48
C PRO A 127 17.36 14.34 11.80
N VAL A 128 17.26 14.37 10.47
CA VAL A 128 16.60 13.35 9.65
C VAL A 128 17.55 12.73 8.62
N LEU A 129 17.23 11.52 8.15
CA LEU A 129 17.80 10.91 6.96
C LEU A 129 16.73 10.05 6.25
N GLY A 130 16.58 10.21 4.95
CA GLY A 130 15.77 9.31 4.12
C GLY A 130 16.63 8.25 3.43
N VAL A 131 16.09 7.05 3.27
CA VAL A 131 16.62 6.03 2.35
C VAL A 131 15.52 5.73 1.33
N GLU A 132 15.75 6.02 0.06
CA GLU A 132 14.73 5.94 -0.99
C GLU A 132 15.36 5.42 -2.29
N PRO A 133 14.93 4.28 -2.85
CA PRO A 133 15.55 3.73 -4.06
C PRO A 133 15.28 4.57 -5.32
N THR A 134 14.19 5.33 -5.37
CA THR A 134 13.77 6.08 -6.57
C THR A 134 14.44 7.45 -6.64
N ALA A 135 15.19 7.70 -7.71
CA ALA A 135 15.97 8.94 -7.85
C ALA A 135 15.10 10.21 -7.89
N GLY A 136 13.94 10.15 -8.55
CA GLY A 136 13.03 11.30 -8.70
C GLY A 136 12.43 11.79 -7.38
N THR A 137 11.92 10.86 -6.56
CA THR A 137 11.36 11.18 -5.25
C THR A 137 12.45 11.61 -4.26
N ALA A 138 13.63 10.97 -4.30
CA ALA A 138 14.79 11.40 -3.53
C ALA A 138 15.26 12.82 -3.90
N ALA A 139 15.18 13.22 -5.17
CA ALA A 139 15.47 14.60 -5.59
C ALA A 139 14.46 15.59 -5.00
N ALA A 140 13.16 15.28 -5.08
CA ALA A 140 12.10 16.09 -4.49
C ALA A 140 12.23 16.25 -2.96
N ALA A 141 12.68 15.20 -2.26
CA ALA A 141 12.97 15.28 -0.82
C ALA A 141 14.14 16.23 -0.53
N ARG A 142 15.22 16.17 -1.31
CA ARG A 142 16.39 17.05 -1.16
C ARG A 142 16.08 18.52 -1.40
N GLU A 143 15.17 18.83 -2.33
CA GLU A 143 14.68 20.19 -2.54
C GLU A 143 14.00 20.78 -1.29
N LYS A 144 13.43 19.91 -0.42
CA LYS A 144 12.87 20.28 0.88
C LYS A 144 13.92 20.36 2.01
N GLY A 145 15.20 20.22 1.69
CA GLY A 145 16.31 20.22 2.66
C GLY A 145 16.48 18.90 3.42
N ILE A 146 15.88 17.80 2.93
CA ILE A 146 15.98 16.49 3.57
C ILE A 146 17.13 15.72 2.92
N GLU A 147 18.11 15.32 3.73
CA GLU A 147 19.16 14.42 3.25
C GLU A 147 18.54 13.05 2.92
N THR A 148 18.81 12.55 1.71
CA THR A 148 18.28 11.26 1.25
C THR A 148 19.38 10.45 0.56
N ARG A 149 19.52 9.18 0.90
CA ARG A 149 20.39 8.20 0.20
C ARG A 149 19.55 7.49 -0.86
N VAL A 150 20.05 7.46 -2.10
CA VAL A 150 19.39 6.70 -3.18
C VAL A 150 19.85 5.24 -3.12
N ALA A 151 19.09 4.40 -2.43
CA ALA A 151 19.44 3.00 -2.23
C ALA A 151 18.23 2.16 -1.82
N TYR A 152 18.27 0.87 -2.13
CA TYR A 152 17.43 -0.12 -1.46
C TYR A 152 17.91 -0.31 -0.01
N PHE A 153 16.97 -0.54 0.89
CA PHE A 153 17.27 -0.79 2.30
C PHE A 153 17.29 -2.28 2.60
N GLY A 154 18.24 -2.68 3.45
CA GLY A 154 18.51 -4.05 3.83
C GLY A 154 19.65 -4.09 4.84
N GLN A 155 20.11 -5.28 5.22
CA GLN A 155 21.16 -5.43 6.23
C GLN A 155 22.47 -4.73 5.81
N GLU A 156 22.84 -4.82 4.52
CA GLU A 156 24.06 -4.20 4.00
C GLU A 156 24.04 -2.68 4.08
N MET A 157 22.98 -2.03 3.57
CA MET A 157 22.84 -0.57 3.62
C MET A 157 22.80 -0.06 5.07
N ALA A 158 22.12 -0.79 5.97
CA ALA A 158 22.10 -0.46 7.39
C ALA A 158 23.51 -0.52 8.01
N ARG A 159 24.32 -1.53 7.68
CA ARG A 159 25.72 -1.64 8.12
C ARG A 159 26.60 -0.53 7.58
N GLN A 160 26.42 -0.13 6.32
CA GLN A 160 27.17 0.99 5.74
C GLN A 160 26.89 2.30 6.49
N LEU A 161 25.61 2.65 6.70
CA LEU A 161 25.23 3.82 7.50
C LEU A 161 25.78 3.72 8.92
N ALA A 162 25.72 2.52 9.48
CA ALA A 162 26.24 2.23 10.79
C ALA A 162 27.76 2.50 10.92
N ASP A 163 28.55 2.09 9.94
CA ASP A 163 30.00 2.31 9.87
C ASP A 163 30.34 3.79 9.66
N GLU A 164 29.45 4.56 9.03
CA GLU A 164 29.50 6.02 8.95
C GLU A 164 29.16 6.72 10.28
N GLY A 165 28.83 5.95 11.34
CA GLY A 165 28.43 6.48 12.64
C GLY A 165 26.97 6.95 12.70
N ILE A 166 26.15 6.60 11.70
CA ILE A 166 24.73 6.93 11.64
C ILE A 166 23.95 5.80 12.31
N ARG A 167 23.21 6.12 13.37
CA ARG A 167 22.25 5.23 14.06
C ARG A 167 21.00 6.02 14.42
N ALA A 168 19.86 5.34 14.49
CA ALA A 168 18.56 5.95 14.69
C ALA A 168 18.06 5.81 16.14
N ASP A 169 17.52 6.90 16.69
CA ASP A 169 16.63 6.85 17.86
C ASP A 169 15.23 6.40 17.44
N LEU A 170 14.82 6.79 16.23
CA LEU A 170 13.57 6.37 15.61
C LEU A 170 13.80 6.01 14.15
N THR A 171 13.30 4.86 13.74
CA THR A 171 13.10 4.54 12.32
C THR A 171 11.62 4.48 11.97
N ALA A 172 11.27 4.91 10.76
CA ALA A 172 9.92 4.83 10.23
C ALA A 172 9.90 4.07 8.90
N ALA A 173 8.96 3.15 8.74
CA ALA A 173 8.75 2.35 7.55
C ALA A 173 7.24 2.27 7.26
N ASN A 174 6.71 3.28 6.58
CA ASN A 174 5.28 3.37 6.28
C ASN A 174 4.98 2.77 4.91
N ASN A 175 4.07 1.80 4.88
CA ASN A 175 3.60 1.10 3.70
C ASN A 175 4.69 0.45 2.84
N VAL A 176 5.86 0.11 3.40
CA VAL A 176 6.97 -0.49 2.64
C VAL A 176 7.21 -1.96 2.97
N LEU A 177 6.89 -2.42 4.18
CA LEU A 177 7.15 -3.81 4.61
C LEU A 177 6.44 -4.85 3.73
N ALA A 178 5.28 -4.48 3.15
CA ALA A 178 4.53 -5.31 2.19
C ALA A 178 5.15 -5.34 0.77
N HIS A 179 6.05 -4.41 0.45
CA HIS A 179 6.62 -4.19 -0.89
C HIS A 179 8.04 -4.75 -1.05
N VAL A 180 8.58 -5.43 -0.03
CA VAL A 180 9.95 -5.95 -0.05
C VAL A 180 9.98 -7.45 -0.40
N PRO A 181 10.75 -7.87 -1.43
CA PRO A 181 10.86 -9.29 -1.78
C PRO A 181 11.54 -10.15 -0.71
N ASP A 182 12.62 -9.62 -0.10
CA ASP A 182 13.34 -10.23 1.02
C ASP A 182 12.95 -9.51 2.33
N ILE A 183 11.83 -9.94 2.90
CA ILE A 183 11.25 -9.32 4.10
C ILE A 183 12.13 -9.49 5.34
N LEU A 184 12.95 -10.55 5.39
CA LEU A 184 13.80 -10.82 6.54
C LEU A 184 15.08 -9.97 6.49
N ASP A 185 15.73 -9.85 5.33
CA ASP A 185 16.87 -8.92 5.17
C ASP A 185 16.45 -7.47 5.46
N PHE A 186 15.28 -7.08 4.95
CA PHE A 186 14.70 -5.76 5.23
C PHE A 186 14.52 -5.53 6.74
N ALA A 187 13.88 -6.46 7.45
CA ALA A 187 13.69 -6.37 8.91
C ALA A 187 15.02 -6.36 9.68
N ARG A 188 16.01 -7.17 9.26
CA ARG A 188 17.35 -7.18 9.85
C ARG A 188 18.05 -5.83 9.72
N GLY A 189 17.85 -5.12 8.61
CA GLY A 189 18.34 -3.75 8.45
C GLY A 189 17.95 -2.81 9.60
N PHE A 190 16.73 -2.95 10.13
CA PHE A 190 16.28 -2.15 11.27
C PHE A 190 17.04 -2.49 12.56
N SER A 191 17.25 -3.78 12.86
CA SER A 191 18.04 -4.17 14.03
C SER A 191 19.49 -3.65 14.02
N GLU A 192 20.09 -3.51 12.83
CA GLU A 192 21.48 -3.05 12.67
C GLU A 192 21.61 -1.53 12.85
N ILE A 193 20.60 -0.76 12.41
CA ILE A 193 20.64 0.70 12.39
C ILE A 193 20.09 1.37 13.66
N LEU A 194 19.34 0.64 14.49
CA LEU A 194 18.80 1.18 15.74
C LEU A 194 19.91 1.41 16.77
N LYS A 195 19.79 2.48 17.55
CA LYS A 195 20.49 2.63 18.83
C LYS A 195 19.96 1.61 19.86
N PRO A 196 20.67 1.34 20.97
CA PRO A 196 20.25 0.34 21.96
C PRO A 196 18.80 0.49 22.48
N GLU A 197 18.34 1.73 22.69
CA GLU A 197 16.97 2.05 23.12
C GLU A 197 16.09 2.61 21.98
N GLY A 198 16.60 2.56 20.74
CA GLY A 198 15.89 3.07 19.57
C GLY A 198 14.64 2.26 19.26
N VAL A 199 13.69 2.91 18.58
CA VAL A 199 12.41 2.32 18.19
C VAL A 199 12.28 2.29 16.67
N ALA A 200 11.79 1.19 16.13
CA ALA A 200 11.35 1.08 14.75
C ALA A 200 9.84 1.05 14.67
N THR A 201 9.26 1.94 13.89
CA THR A 201 7.82 1.90 13.62
C THR A 201 7.55 1.44 12.20
N PHE A 202 6.58 0.53 12.07
CA PHE A 202 6.13 0.00 10.79
C PHE A 202 4.63 0.26 10.67
N GLU A 203 4.19 0.88 9.58
CA GLU A 203 2.76 1.03 9.27
C GLU A 203 2.44 0.22 8.01
N PHE A 204 1.42 -0.64 8.05
CA PHE A 204 1.01 -1.42 6.89
C PHE A 204 -0.47 -1.82 6.96
N PRO A 205 -1.13 -2.05 5.81
CA PRO A 205 -2.50 -2.56 5.77
C PRO A 205 -2.63 -3.91 6.48
N HIS A 206 -3.67 -4.04 7.31
CA HIS A 206 -3.88 -5.24 8.12
C HIS A 206 -4.61 -6.32 7.32
N VAL A 207 -4.06 -7.53 7.23
CA VAL A 207 -4.70 -8.63 6.48
C VAL A 207 -6.08 -9.00 7.03
N LEU A 208 -6.33 -8.77 8.32
CA LEU A 208 -7.66 -8.94 8.92
C LEU A 208 -8.69 -8.02 8.26
N ASN A 209 -8.36 -6.75 8.06
CA ASN A 209 -9.20 -5.78 7.36
C ASN A 209 -9.34 -6.13 5.88
N LEU A 210 -8.27 -6.58 5.22
CA LEU A 210 -8.32 -7.04 3.85
C LEU A 210 -9.38 -8.14 3.66
N ILE A 211 -9.40 -9.14 4.55
CA ILE A 211 -10.34 -10.27 4.50
C ILE A 211 -11.76 -9.85 4.95
N GLY A 212 -11.85 -9.04 6.00
CA GLY A 212 -13.11 -8.60 6.59
C GLY A 212 -13.89 -7.67 5.67
N GLU A 213 -13.19 -6.71 5.08
CA GLU A 213 -13.74 -5.63 4.25
C GLU A 213 -13.51 -5.85 2.75
N VAL A 214 -13.12 -7.07 2.35
CA VAL A 214 -13.01 -7.48 0.94
C VAL A 214 -12.11 -6.56 0.10
N GLN A 215 -11.01 -6.08 0.68
CA GLN A 215 -10.11 -5.08 0.06
C GLN A 215 -9.13 -5.73 -0.92
N PHE A 216 -9.63 -6.60 -1.80
CA PHE A 216 -8.82 -7.33 -2.77
C PHE A 216 -8.21 -6.40 -3.84
N ASP A 217 -8.76 -5.19 -3.99
CA ASP A 217 -8.20 -4.15 -4.82
C ASP A 217 -6.79 -3.75 -4.35
N THR A 218 -6.47 -3.97 -3.08
CA THR A 218 -5.10 -3.79 -2.55
C THR A 218 -4.15 -4.93 -2.94
N ILE A 219 -4.58 -5.92 -3.72
CA ILE A 219 -3.73 -6.97 -4.26
C ILE A 219 -3.23 -6.56 -5.66
N TYR A 220 -1.93 -6.36 -5.80
CA TYR A 220 -1.27 -6.08 -7.09
C TYR A 220 0.20 -6.49 -7.01
N HIS A 221 0.87 -6.63 -8.15
CA HIS A 221 2.21 -7.24 -8.22
C HIS A 221 3.29 -6.54 -7.38
N GLU A 222 3.11 -5.26 -7.06
CA GLU A 222 4.04 -4.50 -6.21
C GLU A 222 3.88 -4.82 -4.71
N HIS A 223 2.73 -5.37 -4.30
CA HIS A 223 2.48 -5.89 -2.95
C HIS A 223 2.88 -7.36 -2.87
N PHE A 224 4.11 -7.61 -2.43
CA PHE A 224 4.64 -8.96 -2.27
C PHE A 224 4.04 -9.70 -1.09
N SER A 225 3.62 -9.01 -0.03
CA SER A 225 3.17 -9.61 1.23
C SER A 225 1.96 -8.90 1.85
N TYR A 226 1.10 -9.64 2.55
CA TYR A 226 -0.06 -9.15 3.28
C TYR A 226 0.03 -9.61 4.74
N LEU A 227 -0.05 -8.68 5.67
CA LEU A 227 0.60 -8.82 6.97
C LEU A 227 -0.42 -8.90 8.12
N SER A 228 -0.26 -9.92 8.95
CA SER A 228 -0.84 -10.04 10.31
C SER A 228 0.21 -9.76 11.37
N LEU A 229 -0.21 -9.34 12.56
CA LEU A 229 0.65 -9.22 13.73
C LEU A 229 1.33 -10.56 14.05
N ILE A 230 0.57 -11.67 14.09
CA ILE A 230 1.11 -13.01 14.39
C ILE A 230 2.27 -13.39 13.46
N THR A 231 2.17 -13.07 12.17
CA THR A 231 3.24 -13.36 11.20
C THR A 231 4.41 -12.42 11.37
N VAL A 232 4.15 -11.11 11.48
CA VAL A 232 5.20 -10.09 11.61
C VAL A 232 5.99 -10.25 12.90
N GLU A 233 5.36 -10.69 13.99
CA GLU A 233 6.05 -11.04 15.24
C GLU A 233 7.12 -12.10 15.02
N ARG A 234 6.86 -13.13 14.21
CA ARG A 234 7.85 -14.18 13.90
C ARG A 234 8.98 -13.64 13.03
N ILE A 235 8.66 -12.79 12.06
CA ILE A 235 9.67 -12.16 11.19
C ILE A 235 10.60 -11.28 12.03
N PHE A 236 10.02 -10.48 12.93
CA PHE A 236 10.78 -9.54 13.75
C PHE A 236 11.63 -10.27 14.80
N ASP A 237 11.10 -11.33 15.41
CA ASP A 237 11.87 -12.15 16.35
C ASP A 237 13.14 -12.74 15.69
N GLU A 238 12.99 -13.31 14.49
CA GLU A 238 14.10 -13.81 13.66
C GLU A 238 15.05 -12.70 13.18
N ALA A 239 14.57 -11.46 13.08
CA ALA A 239 15.36 -10.27 12.77
C ALA A 239 16.02 -9.63 13.99
N GLY A 240 15.86 -10.18 15.21
CA GLY A 240 16.43 -9.60 16.44
C GLY A 240 15.64 -8.41 17.00
N LEU A 241 14.39 -8.26 16.59
CA LEU A 241 13.44 -7.24 17.04
C LEU A 241 12.32 -7.88 17.86
N ARG A 242 11.72 -7.10 18.76
CA ARG A 242 10.46 -7.45 19.40
C ARG A 242 9.46 -6.31 19.31
N ILE A 243 8.19 -6.66 19.11
CA ILE A 243 7.08 -5.71 19.12
C ILE A 243 6.62 -5.53 20.55
N TYR A 244 6.60 -4.29 21.03
CA TYR A 244 6.21 -3.96 22.40
C TYR A 244 4.95 -3.09 22.48
N ASP A 245 4.55 -2.46 21.38
CA ASP A 245 3.30 -1.70 21.28
C ASP A 245 2.76 -1.78 19.85
N ALA A 246 1.46 -1.53 19.70
CA ALA A 246 0.79 -1.52 18.41
C ALA A 246 -0.45 -0.63 18.44
N GLU A 247 -0.80 -0.05 17.30
CA GLU A 247 -1.97 0.81 17.09
C GLU A 247 -2.74 0.35 15.86
N GLU A 248 -4.06 0.34 15.94
CA GLU A 248 -4.94 0.20 14.77
C GLU A 248 -5.24 1.58 14.21
N LEU A 249 -5.08 1.74 12.90
CA LEU A 249 -5.25 3.01 12.19
C LEU A 249 -6.29 2.86 11.08
N PRO A 250 -7.09 3.89 10.78
CA PRO A 250 -8.05 3.86 9.67
C PRO A 250 -7.37 4.02 8.29
N THR A 251 -6.06 4.28 8.25
CA THR A 251 -5.32 4.52 7.02
C THR A 251 -5.37 3.29 6.10
N HIS A 252 -5.45 3.55 4.79
CA HIS A 252 -5.47 2.52 3.75
C HIS A 252 -6.53 1.41 3.93
N GLY A 253 -7.64 1.69 4.61
CA GLY A 253 -8.68 0.68 4.85
C GLY A 253 -8.62 -0.06 6.18
N GLY A 254 -7.66 0.31 7.03
CA GLY A 254 -7.35 -0.45 8.24
C GLY A 254 -5.90 -0.92 8.18
N SER A 255 -5.06 -0.27 8.97
CA SER A 255 -3.63 -0.56 9.06
C SER A 255 -3.24 -0.84 10.51
N LEU A 256 -2.15 -1.56 10.68
CA LEU A 256 -1.44 -1.62 11.95
C LEU A 256 -0.25 -0.66 11.89
N ARG A 257 -0.02 0.05 12.98
CA ARG A 257 1.29 0.63 13.29
C ARG A 257 1.92 -0.14 14.44
N LEU A 258 3.03 -0.79 14.16
CA LEU A 258 3.80 -1.52 15.15
C LEU A 258 4.94 -0.68 15.70
N TYR A 259 5.25 -0.86 16.97
CA TYR A 259 6.44 -0.32 17.61
C TYR A 259 7.33 -1.48 18.00
N ALA A 260 8.46 -1.60 17.31
CA ALA A 260 9.46 -2.61 17.54
C ALA A 260 10.73 -2.00 18.14
N CYS A 261 11.45 -2.79 18.92
CA CYS A 261 12.74 -2.42 19.50
C CYS A 261 13.67 -3.63 19.49
N LEU A 262 14.96 -3.40 19.77
CA LEU A 262 15.90 -4.50 19.96
C LEU A 262 15.46 -5.36 21.14
N GLN A 263 15.72 -6.67 21.08
CA GLN A 263 15.35 -7.62 22.14
C GLN A 263 15.82 -7.18 23.53
N GLY A 264 17.01 -6.58 23.64
CA GLY A 264 17.60 -6.11 24.89
C GLY A 264 17.15 -4.72 25.37
N ALA A 265 16.32 -3.99 24.61
CA ALA A 265 15.88 -2.64 24.96
C ALA A 265 14.92 -2.65 26.16
N SER A 266 14.85 -1.54 26.90
CA SER A 266 14.09 -1.43 28.15
C SER A 266 12.57 -1.21 27.99
N HIS A 267 12.07 -1.08 26.75
CA HIS A 267 10.66 -0.81 26.45
C HIS A 267 9.71 -1.88 27.00
N ARG A 268 8.69 -1.51 27.77
CA ARG A 268 7.75 -2.50 28.33
C ARG A 268 6.64 -2.83 27.35
N ASP A 269 6.29 -4.11 27.26
CA ASP A 269 5.15 -4.58 26.47
C ASP A 269 3.84 -3.92 26.91
N ARG A 270 3.05 -3.52 25.92
CA ARG A 270 1.79 -2.81 26.08
C ARG A 270 0.62 -3.77 25.83
N PRO A 271 -0.52 -3.62 26.54
CA PRO A 271 -1.68 -4.51 26.37
C PRO A 271 -2.30 -4.50 24.96
N THR A 272 -2.02 -3.47 24.17
CA THR A 272 -2.44 -3.29 22.78
C THR A 272 -2.02 -4.44 21.89
N VAL A 273 -0.77 -4.93 22.04
CA VAL A 273 -0.25 -6.07 21.28
C VAL A 273 -1.11 -7.31 21.54
N GLN A 274 -1.41 -7.61 22.80
CA GLN A 274 -2.24 -8.74 23.16
C GLN A 274 -3.67 -8.59 22.64
N THR A 275 -4.23 -7.38 22.68
CA THR A 275 -5.56 -7.09 22.14
C THR A 275 -5.66 -7.41 20.64
N ILE A 276 -4.64 -7.05 19.86
CA ILE A 276 -4.59 -7.36 18.43
C ILE A 276 -4.40 -8.86 18.20
N ARG A 277 -3.51 -9.53 18.97
CA ARG A 277 -3.36 -11.00 18.91
C ARG A 277 -4.68 -11.71 19.15
N ASP A 278 -5.45 -11.28 20.15
CA ASP A 278 -6.74 -11.89 20.48
C ASP A 278 -7.76 -11.68 19.34
N LYS A 279 -7.79 -10.51 18.70
CA LYS A 279 -8.60 -10.26 17.48
C LYS A 279 -8.20 -11.18 16.34
N GLU A 280 -6.91 -11.33 16.07
CA GLU A 280 -6.42 -12.20 15.00
C GLU A 280 -6.73 -13.67 15.26
N ARG A 281 -6.60 -14.15 16.50
CA ARG A 281 -7.01 -15.51 16.90
C ARG A 281 -8.52 -15.73 16.78
N ALA A 282 -9.32 -14.74 17.17
CA ALA A 282 -10.77 -14.80 17.01
C ALA A 282 -11.17 -14.90 15.52
N ALA A 283 -10.37 -14.31 14.63
CA ALA A 283 -10.50 -14.44 13.18
C ALA A 283 -9.74 -15.65 12.59
N GLN A 284 -9.20 -16.53 13.44
CA GLN A 284 -8.46 -17.75 13.07
C GLN A 284 -7.20 -17.50 12.21
N LEU A 285 -6.60 -16.31 12.28
CA LEU A 285 -5.38 -15.97 11.53
C LEU A 285 -4.12 -16.64 12.08
N ASP A 286 -4.21 -17.37 13.19
CA ASP A 286 -3.19 -18.29 13.71
C ASP A 286 -3.30 -19.72 13.13
N THR A 287 -4.23 -19.95 12.20
CA THR A 287 -4.42 -21.22 11.49
C THR A 287 -4.70 -20.96 10.00
N LEU A 288 -4.60 -21.98 9.14
CA LEU A 288 -4.94 -21.83 7.72
C LEU A 288 -6.44 -21.55 7.49
N ASP A 289 -7.31 -21.99 8.39
CA ASP A 289 -8.76 -21.87 8.23
C ASP A 289 -9.22 -20.42 8.09
N GLY A 290 -8.59 -19.49 8.81
CA GLY A 290 -8.90 -18.05 8.76
C GLY A 290 -8.63 -17.38 7.40
N TYR A 291 -7.87 -18.04 6.53
CA TYR A 291 -7.54 -17.55 5.18
C TYR A 291 -8.42 -18.17 4.09
N THR A 292 -9.32 -19.07 4.45
CA THR A 292 -10.23 -19.72 3.49
C THR A 292 -11.44 -18.86 3.17
N GLY A 293 -12.07 -19.09 2.00
CA GLY A 293 -13.33 -18.43 1.61
C GLY A 293 -13.20 -16.99 1.12
N PHE A 294 -11.99 -16.40 1.12
CA PHE A 294 -11.79 -15.04 0.65
C PHE A 294 -12.12 -14.88 -0.85
N GLN A 295 -11.72 -15.84 -1.70
CA GLN A 295 -12.07 -15.83 -3.13
C GLN A 295 -13.57 -15.67 -3.40
N GLU A 296 -14.44 -16.32 -2.62
CA GLU A 296 -15.88 -16.21 -2.82
C GLU A 296 -16.43 -14.83 -2.45
N LYS A 297 -15.82 -14.16 -1.46
CA LYS A 297 -16.13 -12.76 -1.14
C LYS A 297 -15.74 -11.84 -2.30
N ILE A 298 -14.56 -12.04 -2.89
CA ILE A 298 -14.09 -11.30 -4.08
C ILE A 298 -15.08 -11.49 -5.23
N ASN A 299 -15.43 -12.74 -5.54
CA ASN A 299 -16.38 -13.06 -6.60
C ASN A 299 -17.74 -12.39 -6.36
N ALA A 300 -18.22 -12.36 -5.12
CA ALA A 300 -19.48 -11.69 -4.77
C ALA A 300 -19.41 -10.17 -4.93
N CYS A 301 -18.30 -9.54 -4.51
CA CYS A 301 -18.04 -8.12 -4.68
C CYS A 301 -18.03 -7.74 -6.19
N CYS A 302 -17.30 -8.50 -7.01
CA CYS A 302 -17.25 -8.29 -8.47
C CYS A 302 -18.63 -8.42 -9.12
N ARG A 303 -19.43 -9.44 -8.72
CA ARG A 303 -20.81 -9.61 -9.21
C ARG A 303 -21.70 -8.43 -8.83
N SER A 304 -21.57 -7.90 -7.62
CA SER A 304 -22.31 -6.73 -7.15
C SER A 304 -22.00 -5.50 -8.01
N PHE A 305 -20.72 -5.26 -8.28
CA PHE A 305 -20.29 -4.13 -9.10
C PHE A 305 -20.72 -4.25 -10.56
N ARG A 306 -20.61 -5.45 -11.16
CA ARG A 306 -21.09 -5.67 -12.53
C ARG A 306 -22.60 -5.50 -12.66
N ALA A 307 -23.38 -5.97 -11.69
CA ALA A 307 -24.82 -5.76 -11.68
C ALA A 307 -25.18 -4.25 -11.66
N PHE A 308 -24.44 -3.43 -10.91
CA PHE A 308 -24.59 -1.98 -10.91
C PHE A 308 -24.30 -1.36 -12.29
N LEU A 309 -23.17 -1.73 -12.92
CA LEU A 309 -22.81 -1.22 -14.25
C LEU A 309 -23.85 -1.60 -15.31
N ASP A 310 -24.31 -2.85 -15.29
CA ASP A 310 -25.35 -3.33 -16.21
C ASP A 310 -26.69 -2.60 -16.01
N GLU A 311 -27.05 -2.29 -14.76
CA GLU A 311 -28.24 -1.49 -14.46
C GLU A 311 -28.11 -0.05 -14.94
N ALA A 312 -26.98 0.60 -14.67
CA ALA A 312 -26.72 1.95 -15.16
C ALA A 312 -26.82 2.00 -16.69
N LYS A 313 -26.20 1.04 -17.39
CA LYS A 313 -26.23 0.92 -18.86
C LYS A 313 -27.66 0.72 -19.38
N ARG A 314 -28.45 -0.19 -18.78
CA ARG A 314 -29.86 -0.40 -19.15
C ARG A 314 -30.72 0.85 -18.95
N ALA A 315 -30.42 1.64 -17.94
CA ALA A 315 -31.10 2.90 -17.65
C ALA A 315 -30.59 4.09 -18.50
N GLY A 316 -29.64 3.87 -19.42
CA GLY A 316 -29.03 4.92 -20.22
C GLY A 316 -28.20 5.91 -19.40
N LYS A 317 -27.70 5.49 -18.24
CA LYS A 317 -26.94 6.29 -17.30
C LYS A 317 -25.45 6.25 -17.62
N ARG A 318 -24.79 7.39 -17.45
CA ARG A 318 -23.36 7.57 -17.71
C ARG A 318 -22.56 7.36 -16.43
N VAL A 319 -21.61 6.42 -16.46
CA VAL A 319 -20.71 6.13 -15.35
C VAL A 319 -19.32 6.63 -15.68
N ALA A 320 -18.73 7.38 -14.75
CA ALA A 320 -17.32 7.73 -14.75
C ALA A 320 -16.67 7.26 -13.44
N ALA A 321 -15.35 7.38 -13.32
CA ALA A 321 -14.65 7.07 -12.08
C ALA A 321 -13.68 8.19 -11.67
N TYR A 322 -13.23 8.13 -10.42
CA TYR A 322 -12.23 9.03 -9.88
C TYR A 322 -11.11 8.25 -9.18
N GLY A 323 -9.87 8.67 -9.40
CA GLY A 323 -8.64 8.13 -8.86
C GLY A 323 -8.09 6.95 -9.66
N ALA A 324 -7.11 7.20 -10.51
CA ALA A 324 -6.41 6.19 -11.31
C ALA A 324 -5.24 5.57 -10.52
N ALA A 325 -5.44 5.18 -9.25
CA ALA A 325 -4.39 4.57 -8.43
C ALA A 325 -4.30 3.05 -8.66
N ALA A 326 -3.15 2.45 -8.32
CA ALA A 326 -2.88 1.00 -8.44
C ALA A 326 -4.07 0.11 -8.05
N LYS A 327 -4.64 0.33 -6.86
CA LYS A 327 -5.76 -0.47 -6.36
C LYS A 327 -7.02 -0.39 -7.21
N GLY A 328 -7.32 0.80 -7.73
CA GLY A 328 -8.45 1.00 -8.66
C GLY A 328 -8.27 0.17 -9.93
N ASN A 329 -7.04 0.11 -10.45
CA ASN A 329 -6.73 -0.66 -11.65
C ASN A 329 -6.89 -2.17 -11.41
N THR A 330 -6.42 -2.71 -10.27
CA THR A 330 -6.72 -4.09 -9.89
C THR A 330 -8.23 -4.33 -9.85
N PHE A 331 -8.96 -3.50 -9.11
CA PHE A 331 -10.41 -3.66 -8.94
C PHE A 331 -11.14 -3.76 -10.28
N LEU A 332 -10.88 -2.79 -11.17
CA LEU A 332 -11.51 -2.72 -12.48
C LEU A 332 -11.14 -3.92 -13.36
N ASN A 333 -9.88 -4.35 -13.36
CA ASN A 333 -9.41 -5.48 -14.16
C ASN A 333 -10.01 -6.80 -13.69
N VAL A 334 -10.02 -7.06 -12.39
CA VAL A 334 -10.63 -8.27 -11.80
C VAL A 334 -12.14 -8.30 -12.02
N CYS A 335 -12.81 -7.14 -12.00
CA CYS A 335 -14.23 -7.04 -12.34
C CYS A 335 -14.49 -7.16 -13.85
N GLY A 336 -13.47 -7.17 -14.71
CA GLY A 336 -13.62 -7.22 -16.17
C GLY A 336 -14.22 -5.96 -16.77
N VAL A 337 -13.87 -4.79 -16.22
CA VAL A 337 -14.35 -3.48 -16.69
C VAL A 337 -13.59 -3.04 -17.93
N THR A 338 -14.30 -2.41 -18.86
CA THR A 338 -13.73 -1.83 -20.08
C THR A 338 -14.18 -0.38 -20.26
N SER A 339 -13.66 0.30 -21.29
CA SER A 339 -14.11 1.62 -21.72
C SER A 339 -15.59 1.68 -22.15
N ASP A 340 -16.25 0.53 -22.37
CA ASP A 340 -17.69 0.46 -22.66
C ASP A 340 -18.56 0.56 -21.40
N ASP A 341 -17.96 0.40 -20.22
CA ASP A 341 -18.63 0.42 -18.92
C ASP A 341 -18.40 1.75 -18.19
N ILE A 342 -17.16 2.29 -18.25
CA ILE A 342 -16.74 3.54 -17.60
C ILE A 342 -16.16 4.48 -18.64
N LEU A 343 -16.70 5.70 -18.72
CA LEU A 343 -16.37 6.68 -19.76
C LEU A 343 -14.95 7.23 -19.64
N VAL A 344 -14.58 7.66 -18.44
CA VAL A 344 -13.31 8.32 -18.10
C VAL A 344 -12.98 8.04 -16.63
N VAL A 345 -11.70 8.13 -16.28
CA VAL A 345 -11.24 8.18 -14.88
C VAL A 345 -10.51 9.51 -14.67
N ALA A 346 -10.96 10.34 -13.74
CA ALA A 346 -10.21 11.54 -13.38
C ALA A 346 -9.11 11.24 -12.36
N ASP A 347 -7.94 11.87 -12.49
CA ASP A 347 -6.86 11.82 -11.51
C ASP A 347 -6.10 13.16 -11.47
N ARG A 348 -5.69 13.59 -10.27
CA ARG A 348 -4.93 14.85 -10.07
C ARG A 348 -3.49 14.79 -10.58
N SER A 349 -2.96 13.58 -10.79
CA SER A 349 -1.59 13.41 -11.26
C SER A 349 -1.47 13.76 -12.75
N HIS A 350 -0.84 14.89 -13.04
CA HIS A 350 -0.54 15.31 -14.42
C HIS A 350 0.27 14.27 -15.22
N ALA A 351 1.07 13.44 -14.56
CA ALA A 351 1.84 12.38 -15.21
C ALA A 351 0.97 11.24 -15.79
N LYS A 352 -0.26 11.09 -15.28
CA LYS A 352 -1.23 10.08 -15.71
C LYS A 352 -2.21 10.62 -16.75
N GLN A 353 -2.55 11.91 -16.67
CA GLN A 353 -3.52 12.57 -17.55
C GLN A 353 -3.11 12.41 -19.03
N GLY A 354 -4.09 12.13 -19.90
CA GLY A 354 -3.88 11.88 -21.33
C GLY A 354 -3.41 10.46 -21.68
N LYS A 355 -3.16 9.61 -20.69
CA LYS A 355 -2.93 8.16 -20.86
C LYS A 355 -4.22 7.37 -20.62
N PHE A 356 -4.12 6.05 -20.66
CA PHE A 356 -5.21 5.12 -20.40
C PHE A 356 -4.85 4.19 -19.25
N LEU A 357 -5.87 3.73 -18.52
CA LEU A 357 -5.71 2.68 -17.52
C LEU A 357 -5.21 1.38 -18.18
N PRO A 358 -4.35 0.61 -17.51
CA PRO A 358 -3.87 -0.66 -18.03
C PRO A 358 -5.01 -1.70 -18.07
N ALA A 359 -5.04 -2.50 -19.14
CA ALA A 359 -6.06 -3.46 -19.55
C ALA A 359 -7.47 -2.89 -19.84
N SER A 360 -8.09 -2.15 -18.91
CA SER A 360 -9.43 -1.60 -19.11
C SER A 360 -9.49 -0.50 -20.19
N HIS A 361 -8.34 0.11 -20.50
CA HIS A 361 -8.16 1.18 -21.50
C HIS A 361 -9.11 2.37 -21.33
N VAL A 362 -9.57 2.62 -20.10
CA VAL A 362 -10.37 3.80 -19.76
C VAL A 362 -9.44 5.03 -19.79
N PRO A 363 -9.81 6.12 -20.50
CA PRO A 363 -8.98 7.33 -20.57
C PRO A 363 -8.87 8.03 -19.22
N ILE A 364 -7.67 8.54 -18.93
CA ILE A 364 -7.38 9.32 -17.73
C ILE A 364 -7.46 10.80 -18.05
N VAL A 365 -8.31 11.53 -17.34
CA VAL A 365 -8.61 12.95 -17.60
C VAL A 365 -8.33 13.83 -16.39
N ASP A 366 -8.35 15.14 -16.58
CA ASP A 366 -8.31 16.09 -15.48
C ASP A 366 -9.65 16.08 -14.70
N PRO A 367 -9.66 16.30 -13.37
CA PRO A 367 -10.89 16.47 -12.61
C PRO A 367 -11.87 17.50 -13.20
N GLU A 368 -11.39 18.58 -13.83
CA GLU A 368 -12.25 19.58 -14.49
C GLU A 368 -13.02 18.98 -15.68
N ASP A 369 -12.40 18.09 -16.46
CA ASP A 369 -13.05 17.40 -17.58
C ASP A 369 -14.16 16.45 -17.09
N LEU A 370 -13.95 15.79 -15.96
CA LEU A 370 -14.98 14.95 -15.32
C LEU A 370 -16.17 15.80 -14.85
N ILE A 371 -15.91 16.96 -14.24
CA ILE A 371 -16.96 17.90 -13.81
C ILE A 371 -17.77 18.38 -15.02
N ALA A 372 -17.10 18.78 -16.10
CA ALA A 372 -17.73 19.20 -17.34
C ALA A 372 -18.55 18.08 -17.99
N ALA A 373 -18.10 16.83 -17.89
CA ALA A 373 -18.78 15.66 -18.45
C ALA A 373 -20.12 15.35 -17.77
N ARG A 374 -20.35 15.80 -16.52
CA ARG A 374 -21.59 15.60 -15.73
C ARG A 374 -22.16 14.17 -15.83
N PRO A 375 -21.42 13.14 -15.37
CA PRO A 375 -21.92 11.78 -15.36
C PRO A 375 -23.07 11.61 -14.35
N ASP A 376 -23.92 10.60 -14.55
CA ASP A 376 -24.95 10.25 -13.57
C ASP A 376 -24.33 9.61 -12.31
N TYR A 377 -23.22 8.89 -12.49
CA TYR A 377 -22.48 8.23 -11.42
C TYR A 377 -20.97 8.47 -11.49
N VAL A 378 -20.34 8.65 -10.33
CA VAL A 378 -18.89 8.63 -10.16
C VAL A 378 -18.49 7.51 -9.20
N VAL A 379 -17.78 6.51 -9.72
CA VAL A 379 -17.17 5.44 -8.92
C VAL A 379 -15.89 5.97 -8.28
N ILE A 380 -15.83 6.01 -6.95
CA ILE A 380 -14.66 6.41 -6.18
C ILE A 380 -13.77 5.17 -5.99
N LEU A 381 -12.75 5.03 -6.83
CA LEU A 381 -11.80 3.92 -6.77
C LEU A 381 -10.89 3.98 -5.52
N PRO A 382 -10.35 5.14 -5.10
CA PRO A 382 -9.73 5.28 -3.80
C PRO A 382 -10.80 5.51 -2.72
N TRP A 383 -11.61 4.48 -2.48
CA TRP A 383 -12.73 4.50 -1.54
C TRP A 383 -12.33 4.93 -0.12
N ASN A 384 -11.08 4.69 0.28
CA ASN A 384 -10.52 5.16 1.55
C ASN A 384 -10.41 6.70 1.65
N LEU A 385 -10.58 7.42 0.54
CA LEU A 385 -10.59 8.89 0.43
C LEU A 385 -11.97 9.42 0.03
N ALA A 386 -13.04 8.62 0.11
CA ALA A 386 -14.36 8.99 -0.40
C ALA A 386 -14.90 10.32 0.14
N ALA A 387 -14.69 10.62 1.43
CA ALA A 387 -15.12 11.89 2.02
C ALA A 387 -14.37 13.09 1.42
N GLU A 388 -13.04 12.98 1.26
CA GLU A 388 -12.20 14.01 0.65
C GLU A 388 -12.59 14.26 -0.81
N ILE A 389 -12.81 13.19 -1.57
CA ILE A 389 -13.13 13.24 -3.00
C ILE A 389 -14.53 13.80 -3.24
N ARG A 390 -15.52 13.42 -2.43
CA ARG A 390 -16.86 14.01 -2.49
C ARG A 390 -16.82 15.52 -2.24
N ALA A 391 -16.02 15.96 -1.28
CA ALA A 391 -15.84 17.40 -1.03
C ALA A 391 -15.20 18.11 -2.24
N GLN A 392 -14.17 17.51 -2.84
CA GLN A 392 -13.52 18.03 -4.06
C GLN A 392 -14.48 18.10 -5.26
N LEU A 393 -15.41 17.16 -5.37
CA LEU A 393 -16.37 17.04 -6.48
C LEU A 393 -17.80 17.52 -6.12
N SER A 394 -17.93 18.38 -5.12
CA SER A 394 -19.23 18.82 -4.59
C SER A 394 -20.15 19.48 -5.62
N GLU A 395 -19.61 20.08 -6.69
CA GLU A 395 -20.40 20.61 -7.81
C GLU A 395 -21.18 19.51 -8.55
N LEU A 396 -20.56 18.34 -8.75
CA LEU A 396 -21.22 17.20 -9.37
C LEU A 396 -22.36 16.69 -8.49
N GLU A 397 -22.13 16.59 -7.18
CA GLU A 397 -23.16 16.22 -6.20
C GLU A 397 -24.37 17.17 -6.27
N ALA A 398 -24.11 18.48 -6.27
CA ALA A 398 -25.15 19.50 -6.37
C ALA A 398 -25.93 19.44 -7.69
N SER A 399 -25.30 18.94 -8.76
CA SER A 399 -25.93 18.75 -10.08
C SER A 399 -26.69 17.43 -10.23
N GLY A 400 -26.70 16.57 -9.20
CA GLY A 400 -27.44 15.30 -9.16
C GLY A 400 -26.61 14.06 -9.51
N THR A 401 -25.30 14.19 -9.70
CA THR A 401 -24.39 13.04 -9.81
C THR A 401 -24.36 12.30 -8.48
N ARG A 402 -24.43 10.96 -8.53
CA ARG A 402 -24.33 10.11 -7.34
C ARG A 402 -22.96 9.45 -7.25
N PHE A 403 -22.40 9.37 -6.05
CA PHE A 403 -21.12 8.71 -5.83
C PHE A 403 -21.32 7.24 -5.51
N VAL A 404 -20.36 6.41 -5.90
CA VAL A 404 -20.41 4.97 -5.70
C VAL A 404 -19.08 4.50 -5.13
N VAL A 405 -19.14 3.68 -4.09
CA VAL A 405 -18.01 2.85 -3.62
C VAL A 405 -18.33 1.40 -3.90
N ALA A 406 -17.31 0.59 -4.16
CA ALA A 406 -17.50 -0.79 -4.60
C ALA A 406 -16.85 -1.84 -3.69
N ILE A 407 -16.18 -1.41 -2.62
CA ILE A 407 -15.55 -2.26 -1.61
C ILE A 407 -16.15 -1.86 -0.25
N PRO A 408 -16.58 -2.82 0.61
CA PRO A 408 -16.64 -4.28 0.39
C PRO A 408 -17.72 -4.72 -0.60
N GLU A 409 -18.72 -3.88 -0.83
CA GLU A 409 -19.84 -4.11 -1.75
C GLU A 409 -20.21 -2.81 -2.46
N THR A 410 -20.97 -2.91 -3.56
CA THR A 410 -21.38 -1.73 -4.31
C THR A 410 -22.47 -0.96 -3.58
N GLN A 411 -22.17 0.28 -3.21
CA GLN A 411 -23.08 1.19 -2.51
C GLN A 411 -23.09 2.55 -3.20
N ILE A 412 -24.29 3.09 -3.40
CA ILE A 412 -24.51 4.46 -3.85
C ILE A 412 -24.60 5.34 -2.58
N LEU A 413 -23.76 6.37 -2.51
CA LEU A 413 -23.53 7.24 -1.34
C LEU A 413 -24.46 8.46 -1.24
#